data_AF-R6ZBD2-F1
#
_entry.id   AF-R6ZBD2-F1
#
_cell.length_a   1.000
_cell.length_b   1.000
_cell.length_c   1.000
_cell.angle_alpha   90.00
_cell.angle_beta   90.00
_cell.angle_gamma   90.00
#
_symmetry.space_group_name_H-M   'P 1'
#
loop_
_entity.id
_entity.type
_entity.pdbx_description
1 polymer ?
#
loop_
_entity_poly.entity_id
_entity_poly.type
_entity_poly.pdbx_seq_one_letter_code
_entity_poly.pdbx_strand_id
1 'polypeptide(L)'
;MMDIIKEEAMKKLNASELLTRKPVGIKFLFTKEDYEACTAEPAKAKMAYCVMVKIASMGVSLKTDIEMCSCGGGTRALGLEEPSERYYTGCEAYSFGLYRDLAVAKQEVNSLTFCRHHTYGLLIQPLEAYEVYDPDVVILFSDSFGTMRLIQGYTYHYGPQSNFKMTGNQALCSECTAYPYEMNSMNISMFCSGTRYLAGWDNSEIGIGMPYGIFTGVCDGIYRSANGVERDCRKAVLRANLKEAGLKDPGLVDGQAYYMMQK
;
A
#
# COMPACT_ATOMS: atom_id res chain seq x y z
N MET A 1 11.45 19.71 8.87
CA MET A 1 12.48 19.01 8.07
C MET A 1 11.90 17.76 7.42
N MET A 2 11.16 16.92 8.16
CA MET A 2 10.41 15.77 7.61
C MET A 2 9.38 16.15 6.54
N ASP A 3 8.69 17.29 6.68
CA ASP A 3 7.74 17.74 5.64
C ASP A 3 8.40 18.00 4.27
N ILE A 4 9.63 18.53 4.26
CA ILE A 4 10.35 18.80 3.01
C ILE A 4 10.72 17.48 2.32
N ILE A 5 11.15 16.47 3.08
CA ILE A 5 11.53 15.16 2.53
C ILE A 5 10.30 14.45 1.96
N LYS A 6 9.17 14.48 2.68
CA LYS A 6 7.88 13.95 2.21
C LYS A 6 7.42 14.67 0.94
N GLU A 7 7.48 15.99 0.92
CA GLU A 7 7.09 16.80 -0.23
C GLU A 7 7.95 16.51 -1.46
N GLU A 8 9.27 16.43 -1.30
CA GLU A 8 10.18 16.09 -2.40
C GLU A 8 9.91 14.66 -2.91
N ALA A 9 9.70 13.69 -2.02
CA ALA A 9 9.37 12.31 -2.37
C ALA A 9 8.05 12.24 -3.16
N MET A 10 7.02 12.95 -2.70
CA MET A 10 5.73 13.05 -3.41
C MET A 10 5.88 13.71 -4.78
N LYS A 11 6.67 14.77 -4.90
CA LYS A 11 6.97 15.41 -6.20
C LYS A 11 7.65 14.43 -7.17
N LYS A 12 8.65 13.68 -6.70
CA LYS A 12 9.33 12.63 -7.51
C LYS A 12 8.36 11.55 -7.97
N LEU A 13 7.51 11.07 -7.06
CA LEU A 13 6.52 10.03 -7.35
C LEU A 13 5.46 10.52 -8.35
N ASN A 14 4.90 11.71 -8.15
CA ASN A 14 3.91 12.30 -9.05
C ASN A 14 4.51 12.54 -10.45
N ALA A 15 5.74 13.05 -10.53
CA ALA A 15 6.41 13.29 -11.81
C ALA A 15 6.62 12.02 -12.64
N SER A 16 6.68 10.85 -11.99
CA SER A 16 6.86 9.56 -12.67
C SER A 16 5.60 9.00 -13.34
N GLU A 17 4.42 9.52 -13.02
CA GLU A 17 3.12 9.09 -13.55
C GLU A 17 2.91 7.56 -13.49
N LEU A 18 3.33 6.95 -12.38
CA LEU A 18 3.23 5.50 -12.18
C LEU A 18 1.95 5.08 -11.45
N LEU A 19 1.24 6.01 -10.82
CA LEU A 19 0.12 5.68 -9.95
C LEU A 19 -1.23 5.82 -10.66
N THR A 20 -2.15 4.90 -10.38
CA THR A 20 -3.54 4.97 -10.85
C THR A 20 -4.43 5.76 -9.89
N ARG A 21 -3.99 5.95 -8.63
CA ARG A 21 -4.73 6.66 -7.58
C ARG A 21 -3.78 7.41 -6.65
N LYS A 22 -4.36 8.25 -5.78
CA LYS A 22 -3.59 8.93 -4.73
C LYS A 22 -2.97 7.92 -3.76
N PRO A 23 -1.72 8.13 -3.32
CA PRO A 23 -1.14 7.42 -2.19
C PRO A 23 -2.02 7.55 -0.95
N VAL A 24 -2.19 6.46 -0.20
CA VAL A 24 -2.96 6.44 1.05
C VAL A 24 -2.03 6.10 2.20
N GLY A 25 -2.07 6.89 3.27
CA GLY A 25 -1.40 6.56 4.52
C GLY A 25 -2.37 5.93 5.50
N ILE A 26 -1.89 4.95 6.25
CA ILE A 26 -2.59 4.26 7.33
C ILE A 26 -1.85 4.53 8.63
N LYS A 27 -2.60 4.95 9.65
CA LYS A 27 -2.07 5.12 11.00
C LYS A 27 -2.90 4.34 12.01
N PHE A 28 -2.22 3.56 12.86
CA PHE A 28 -2.84 2.85 13.96
C PHE A 28 -3.10 3.82 15.12
N LEU A 29 -4.34 3.82 15.60
CA LEU A 29 -4.78 4.58 16.77
C LEU A 29 -4.94 3.56 17.89
N PHE A 30 -3.87 3.34 18.65
CA PHE A 30 -3.77 2.21 19.58
C PHE A 30 -4.75 2.32 20.73
N THR A 31 -4.97 3.54 21.24
CA THR A 31 -5.85 3.80 22.37
C THR A 31 -7.10 4.57 21.96
N LYS A 32 -8.10 4.57 22.85
CA LYS A 32 -9.31 5.38 22.66
C LYS A 32 -8.97 6.87 22.66
N GLU A 33 -8.01 7.26 23.49
CA GLU A 33 -7.49 8.63 23.60
C GLU A 33 -6.86 9.07 22.27
N ASP A 34 -6.05 8.23 21.63
CA ASP A 34 -5.50 8.49 20.29
C ASP A 34 -6.60 8.68 19.25
N TYR A 35 -7.65 7.85 19.33
CA TYR A 35 -8.80 7.93 18.43
C TYR A 35 -9.61 9.20 18.62
N GLU A 36 -9.87 9.62 19.86
CA GLU A 36 -10.59 10.85 20.18
C GLU A 36 -9.78 12.10 19.82
N ALA A 37 -8.46 12.07 20.01
CA ALA A 37 -7.55 13.16 19.64
C ALA A 37 -7.40 13.33 18.12
N CYS A 38 -7.64 12.27 17.33
CA CYS A 38 -7.60 12.33 15.87
C CYS A 38 -8.75 13.19 15.31
N THR A 39 -8.41 14.24 14.57
CA THR A 39 -9.36 15.23 14.03
C THR A 39 -10.12 14.79 12.79
N ALA A 40 -9.71 13.69 12.13
CA ALA A 40 -10.44 13.15 11.00
C ALA A 40 -11.86 12.72 11.40
N GLU A 41 -12.81 12.93 10.50
CA GLU A 41 -14.20 12.53 10.71
C GLU A 41 -14.31 11.00 10.81
N PRO A 42 -15.12 10.46 11.73
CA PRO A 42 -15.44 9.04 11.76
C PRO A 42 -16.10 8.58 10.46
N ALA A 43 -15.89 7.31 10.09
CA ALA A 43 -16.65 6.65 9.04
C ALA A 43 -18.17 6.83 9.32
N LYS A 44 -18.93 7.24 8.29
CA LYS A 44 -20.38 7.53 8.44
C LYS A 44 -21.28 6.31 8.28
N ALA A 45 -20.73 5.22 7.75
CA ALA A 45 -21.45 3.97 7.52
C ALA A 45 -20.49 2.79 7.71
N LYS A 46 -21.04 1.65 8.15
CA LYS A 46 -20.28 0.41 8.33
C LYS A 46 -19.83 -0.11 6.96
N MET A 47 -18.54 -0.37 6.78
CA MET A 47 -17.98 -0.81 5.50
C MET A 47 -16.68 -1.61 5.67
N ALA A 48 -16.23 -2.27 4.61
CA ALA A 48 -14.98 -3.01 4.66
C ALA A 48 -13.78 -2.06 4.60
N TYR A 49 -12.66 -2.44 5.24
CA TYR A 49 -11.42 -1.67 5.23
C TYR A 49 -10.96 -1.29 3.80
N CYS A 50 -11.09 -2.20 2.84
CA CYS A 50 -10.72 -1.93 1.44
C CYS A 50 -11.59 -0.86 0.77
N VAL A 51 -12.82 -0.65 1.24
CA VAL A 51 -13.69 0.46 0.80
C VAL A 51 -13.20 1.78 1.38
N MET A 52 -12.82 1.80 2.66
CA MET A 52 -12.27 2.98 3.33
C MET A 52 -10.96 3.44 2.69
N VAL A 53 -10.06 2.49 2.39
CA VAL A 53 -8.81 2.78 1.67
C VAL A 53 -9.10 3.34 0.27
N LYS A 54 -10.11 2.81 -0.43
CA LYS A 54 -10.50 3.38 -1.73
C LYS A 54 -11.03 4.81 -1.60
N ILE A 55 -11.89 5.08 -0.63
CA ILE A 55 -12.41 6.42 -0.33
C ILE A 55 -11.25 7.40 -0.07
N ALA A 56 -10.26 6.99 0.73
CA ALA A 56 -9.04 7.77 0.95
C ALA A 56 -8.23 7.98 -0.32
N SER A 57 -8.09 6.98 -1.19
CA SER A 57 -7.41 7.14 -2.48
C SER A 57 -8.12 8.12 -3.44
N MET A 58 -9.38 8.46 -3.14
CA MET A 58 -10.18 9.48 -3.86
C MET A 58 -10.11 10.87 -3.20
N GLY A 59 -9.35 11.04 -2.12
CA GLY A 59 -9.13 12.34 -1.48
C GLY A 59 -9.86 12.56 -0.16
N VAL A 60 -10.54 11.56 0.40
CA VAL A 60 -11.37 11.72 1.61
C VAL A 60 -10.67 11.11 2.83
N SER A 61 -10.37 11.92 3.83
CA SER A 61 -9.84 11.46 5.12
C SER A 61 -10.95 10.91 6.01
N LEU A 62 -10.69 9.80 6.71
CA LEU A 62 -11.58 9.29 7.75
C LEU A 62 -10.83 8.50 8.83
N LYS A 63 -11.42 8.42 10.02
CA LYS A 63 -11.04 7.44 11.04
C LYS A 63 -12.10 6.36 11.21
N THR A 64 -11.70 5.19 11.70
CA THR A 64 -12.59 4.04 11.91
C THR A 64 -12.20 3.25 13.15
N ASP A 65 -13.14 2.46 13.65
CA ASP A 65 -13.00 1.52 14.76
C ASP A 65 -13.64 0.16 14.39
N ILE A 66 -13.67 -0.76 15.34
CA ILE A 66 -14.22 -2.10 15.13
C ILE A 66 -15.71 -2.08 14.72
N GLU A 67 -16.51 -1.15 15.25
CA GLU A 67 -17.95 -1.10 15.01
C GLU A 67 -18.26 -0.75 13.55
N MET A 68 -17.43 0.12 12.96
CA MET A 68 -17.57 0.59 11.58
C MET A 68 -16.95 -0.34 10.53
N CYS A 69 -16.23 -1.39 10.95
CA CYS A 69 -15.63 -2.37 10.04
C CYS A 69 -16.57 -3.57 9.78
N SER A 70 -16.86 -3.86 8.51
CA SER A 70 -17.78 -4.95 8.12
C SER A 70 -17.12 -6.27 7.74
N CYS A 71 -15.79 -6.33 7.65
CA CYS A 71 -15.07 -7.50 7.14
C CYS A 71 -14.15 -8.09 8.21
N GLY A 72 -14.44 -9.32 8.64
CA GLY A 72 -13.64 -10.07 9.64
C GLY A 72 -12.17 -10.24 9.24
N GLY A 73 -11.88 -10.39 7.94
CA GLY A 73 -10.49 -10.44 7.46
C GLY A 73 -9.74 -9.12 7.66
N GLY A 74 -10.45 -7.99 7.60
CA GLY A 74 -9.88 -6.67 7.85
C GLY A 74 -9.63 -6.41 9.33
N THR A 75 -10.65 -6.63 10.15
CA THR A 75 -10.61 -6.39 11.61
C THR A 75 -9.52 -7.22 12.28
N ARG A 76 -9.43 -8.51 11.94
CA ARG A 76 -8.39 -9.41 12.45
C ARG A 76 -7.00 -9.03 11.98
N ALA A 77 -6.81 -8.77 10.67
CA ALA A 77 -5.49 -8.45 10.13
C ALA A 77 -4.91 -7.16 10.74
N LEU A 78 -5.77 -6.19 11.07
CA LEU A 78 -5.37 -4.88 11.56
C LEU A 78 -5.30 -4.78 13.09
N GLY A 79 -5.56 -5.87 13.82
CA GLY A 79 -5.51 -5.90 15.29
C GLY A 79 -6.71 -5.25 16.00
N LEU A 80 -7.82 -5.02 15.29
CA LEU A 80 -9.06 -4.51 15.88
C LEU A 80 -9.78 -5.58 16.72
N GLU A 81 -9.60 -6.86 16.37
CA GLU A 81 -10.10 -8.00 17.12
C GLU A 81 -9.16 -9.21 16.96
N GLU A 82 -9.20 -10.12 17.92
CA GLU A 82 -8.47 -11.38 17.85
C GLU A 82 -9.17 -12.41 16.94
N PRO A 83 -8.42 -13.17 16.13
CA PRO A 83 -9.01 -14.27 15.38
C PRO A 83 -9.60 -15.36 16.29
N SER A 84 -10.76 -15.88 15.93
CA SER A 84 -11.39 -16.99 16.65
C SER A 84 -10.62 -18.30 16.47
N GLU A 85 -10.80 -19.27 17.38
CA GLU A 85 -10.25 -20.63 17.21
C GLU A 85 -10.72 -21.28 15.90
N ARG A 86 -11.99 -21.05 15.51
CA ARG A 86 -12.55 -21.56 14.26
C ARG A 86 -11.84 -20.98 13.04
N TYR A 87 -11.41 -19.72 13.13
CA TYR A 87 -10.62 -19.10 12.09
C TYR A 87 -9.22 -19.72 12.05
N TYR A 88 -8.53 -19.81 13.20
CA TYR A 88 -7.21 -20.43 13.27
C TYR A 88 -7.19 -21.87 12.78
N THR A 89 -8.22 -22.67 13.04
CA THR A 89 -8.28 -24.07 12.55
C THR A 89 -8.49 -24.18 11.04
N GLY A 90 -8.76 -23.07 10.33
CA GLY A 90 -9.07 -23.06 8.90
C GLY A 90 -10.54 -23.38 8.59
N CYS A 91 -11.35 -23.73 9.59
CA CYS A 91 -12.75 -24.11 9.41
C CYS A 91 -13.61 -22.98 8.86
N GLU A 92 -13.38 -21.74 9.32
CA GLU A 92 -14.07 -20.56 8.78
C GLU A 92 -13.65 -20.32 7.31
N ALA A 93 -12.34 -20.29 7.04
CA ALA A 93 -11.81 -20.10 5.71
C ALA A 93 -12.27 -21.18 4.71
N TYR A 94 -12.34 -22.44 5.14
CA TYR A 94 -12.86 -23.55 4.36
C TYR A 94 -14.35 -23.40 4.06
N SER A 95 -15.14 -22.89 5.02
CA SER A 95 -16.59 -22.69 4.83
C SER A 95 -16.95 -21.68 3.75
N PHE A 96 -16.00 -20.86 3.30
CA PHE A 96 -16.18 -19.95 2.17
C PHE A 96 -16.15 -20.65 0.80
N GLY A 97 -15.77 -21.94 0.75
CA GLY A 97 -15.71 -22.70 -0.50
C GLY A 97 -14.54 -22.33 -1.43
N LEU A 98 -13.55 -21.58 -0.92
CA LEU A 98 -12.38 -21.13 -1.68
C LEU A 98 -11.31 -22.22 -1.83
N TYR A 99 -11.33 -23.22 -0.96
CA TYR A 99 -10.25 -24.19 -0.80
C TYR A 99 -10.79 -25.60 -0.93
N ARG A 100 -9.99 -26.50 -1.52
CA ARG A 100 -10.36 -27.90 -1.76
C ARG A 100 -10.74 -28.64 -0.48
N ASP A 101 -9.97 -28.43 0.59
CA ASP A 101 -10.12 -29.09 1.87
C ASP A 101 -9.64 -28.21 3.03
N LEU A 102 -9.88 -28.68 4.26
CA LEU A 102 -9.50 -28.00 5.49
C LEU A 102 -7.98 -27.84 5.64
N ALA A 103 -7.18 -28.79 5.12
CA ALA A 103 -5.72 -28.72 5.24
C ALA A 103 -5.17 -27.54 4.41
N VAL A 104 -5.66 -27.37 3.19
CA VAL A 104 -5.32 -26.19 2.35
C VAL A 104 -5.83 -24.91 2.99
N ALA A 105 -7.08 -24.88 3.48
CA ALA A 105 -7.62 -23.70 4.15
C ALA A 105 -6.81 -23.30 5.39
N LYS A 106 -6.32 -24.27 6.17
CA LYS A 106 -5.45 -24.04 7.33
C LYS A 106 -4.07 -23.51 6.91
N GLN A 107 -3.48 -24.04 5.84
CA GLN A 107 -2.22 -23.52 5.29
C GLN A 107 -2.36 -22.06 4.86
N GLU A 108 -3.47 -21.73 4.22
CA GLU A 108 -3.81 -20.38 3.81
C GLU A 108 -3.93 -19.45 5.02
N VAL A 109 -4.71 -19.81 6.04
CA VAL A 109 -4.80 -19.03 7.29
C VAL A 109 -3.44 -18.81 7.94
N ASN A 110 -2.60 -19.85 8.01
CA ASN A 110 -1.25 -19.75 8.59
C ASN A 110 -0.33 -18.82 7.79
N SER A 111 -0.57 -18.68 6.49
CA SER A 111 0.21 -17.81 5.63
C SER A 111 -0.16 -16.34 5.79
N LEU A 112 -1.33 -16.00 6.33
CA LEU A 112 -1.75 -14.60 6.50
C LEU A 112 -0.89 -13.87 7.55
N THR A 113 -0.88 -12.54 7.48
CA THR A 113 -0.31 -11.70 8.53
C THR A 113 -1.40 -10.99 9.31
N PHE A 114 -1.29 -11.03 10.62
CA PHE A 114 -2.07 -10.27 11.58
C PHE A 114 -1.12 -9.35 12.34
N CYS A 115 -1.51 -8.09 12.53
CA CYS A 115 -0.81 -7.21 13.45
C CYS A 115 -0.77 -7.84 14.85
N ARG A 116 0.39 -7.83 15.49
CA ARG A 116 0.61 -8.45 16.82
C ARG A 116 0.25 -7.55 17.99
N HIS A 117 -0.25 -6.37 17.70
CA HIS A 117 -0.76 -5.42 18.68
C HIS A 117 -2.28 -5.39 18.62
N HIS A 118 -2.89 -4.95 19.72
CA HIS A 118 -4.25 -4.46 19.69
C HIS A 118 -4.26 -3.02 19.15
N THR A 119 -5.27 -2.65 18.35
CA THR A 119 -5.53 -1.26 17.96
C THR A 119 -6.99 -0.92 18.26
N TYR A 120 -7.24 0.27 18.81
CA TYR A 120 -8.61 0.75 19.03
C TYR A 120 -9.26 1.15 17.71
N GLY A 121 -8.49 1.84 16.86
CA GLY A 121 -8.96 2.34 15.57
C GLY A 121 -7.84 2.57 14.58
N LEU A 122 -8.21 3.16 13.45
CA LEU A 122 -7.31 3.49 12.35
C LEU A 122 -7.67 4.87 11.82
N LEU A 123 -6.65 5.63 11.42
CA LEU A 123 -6.79 6.76 10.52
C LEU A 123 -6.38 6.33 9.11
N ILE A 124 -7.22 6.66 8.14
CA ILE A 124 -7.07 6.29 6.73
C ILE A 124 -7.32 7.55 5.91
N GLN A 125 -6.27 8.06 5.27
CA GLN A 125 -6.38 9.31 4.52
C GLN A 125 -5.36 9.41 3.38
N PRO A 126 -5.55 10.32 2.41
CA PRO A 126 -4.52 10.62 1.42
C PRO A 126 -3.19 10.93 2.10
N LEU A 127 -2.08 10.45 1.53
CA LEU A 127 -0.76 10.66 2.12
C LEU A 127 -0.43 12.15 2.28
N GLU A 128 -0.90 12.97 1.34
CA GLU A 128 -0.74 14.43 1.40
C GLU A 128 -1.48 15.10 2.58
N ALA A 129 -2.48 14.45 3.18
CA ALA A 129 -3.25 14.99 4.30
C ALA A 129 -2.59 14.74 5.67
N TYR A 130 -1.48 14.00 5.72
CA TYR A 130 -0.71 13.81 6.95
C TYR A 130 0.20 15.02 7.20
N GLU A 131 -0.26 15.97 8.02
CA GLU A 131 0.50 17.18 8.38
C GLU A 131 1.12 17.11 9.78
N VAL A 132 0.43 16.50 10.74
CA VAL A 132 0.81 16.54 12.16
C VAL A 132 1.65 15.32 12.57
N TYR A 133 1.34 14.18 12.00
CA TYR A 133 2.00 12.90 12.29
C TYR A 133 2.19 12.13 10.99
N ASP A 134 3.15 11.22 10.99
CA ASP A 134 3.35 10.31 9.86
C ASP A 134 2.43 9.10 9.94
N PRO A 135 2.05 8.51 8.79
CA PRO A 135 1.42 7.20 8.78
C PRO A 135 2.44 6.12 9.17
N ASP A 136 1.94 4.98 9.62
CA ASP A 136 2.77 3.79 9.87
C ASP A 136 3.03 3.03 8.57
N VAL A 137 2.02 2.98 7.69
CA VAL A 137 2.06 2.30 6.38
C VAL A 137 1.59 3.24 5.28
N VAL A 138 2.24 3.17 4.13
CA VAL A 138 1.78 3.77 2.86
C VAL A 138 1.33 2.68 1.92
N ILE A 139 0.19 2.90 1.28
CA ILE A 139 -0.34 2.06 0.21
C ILE A 139 -0.39 2.87 -1.08
N LEU A 140 0.26 2.34 -2.12
CA LEU A 140 0.26 2.87 -3.47
C LEU A 140 -0.57 1.96 -4.38
N PHE A 141 -1.06 2.53 -5.48
CA PHE A 141 -1.91 1.84 -6.43
C PHE A 141 -1.40 2.10 -7.85
N SER A 142 -1.22 1.04 -8.62
CA SER A 142 -0.60 1.10 -9.94
C SER A 142 -1.09 -0.04 -10.83
N ASP A 143 -0.71 -0.02 -12.11
CA ASP A 143 -0.82 -1.17 -13.00
C ASP A 143 0.43 -2.07 -12.89
N SER A 144 0.54 -3.07 -13.77
CA SER A 144 1.69 -3.98 -13.78
C SER A 144 3.02 -3.28 -14.08
N PHE A 145 3.01 -2.28 -14.97
CA PHE A 145 4.22 -1.55 -15.35
C PHE A 145 4.70 -0.65 -14.20
N GLY A 146 3.79 0.14 -13.61
CA GLY A 146 4.17 1.02 -12.52
C GLY A 146 4.50 0.24 -11.24
N THR A 147 3.86 -0.89 -10.99
CA THR A 147 4.26 -1.81 -9.91
C THR A 147 5.71 -2.29 -10.09
N MET A 148 6.09 -2.70 -11.31
CA MET A 148 7.48 -3.07 -11.60
C MET A 148 8.44 -1.90 -11.31
N ARG A 149 8.09 -0.66 -11.71
CA ARG A 149 8.93 0.53 -11.44
C ARG A 149 9.02 0.85 -9.95
N LEU A 150 7.95 0.68 -9.19
CA LEU A 150 7.93 0.86 -7.74
C LEU A 150 8.84 -0.15 -7.03
N ILE A 151 8.78 -1.42 -7.43
CA ILE A 151 9.69 -2.47 -6.93
C ILE A 151 11.13 -2.12 -7.29
N GLN A 152 11.40 -1.71 -8.53
CA GLN A 152 12.75 -1.28 -8.93
C GLN A 152 13.25 -0.09 -8.08
N GLY A 153 12.35 0.85 -7.75
CA GLY A 153 12.63 1.95 -6.83
C GLY A 153 13.05 1.47 -5.44
N TYR A 154 12.35 0.46 -4.90
CA TYR A 154 12.79 -0.22 -3.68
C TYR A 154 14.17 -0.86 -3.85
N THR A 155 14.36 -1.65 -4.92
CA THR A 155 15.61 -2.39 -5.10
C THR A 155 16.85 -1.52 -5.26
N TYR A 156 16.68 -0.27 -5.69
CA TYR A 156 17.78 0.69 -5.83
C TYR A 156 18.52 0.93 -4.51
N HIS A 157 17.78 1.04 -3.40
CA HIS A 157 18.36 1.30 -2.06
C HIS A 157 18.48 0.04 -1.21
N TYR A 158 17.53 -0.89 -1.35
CA TYR A 158 17.36 -1.97 -0.37
C TYR A 158 17.73 -3.36 -0.92
N GLY A 159 18.12 -3.46 -2.20
CA GLY A 159 18.31 -4.75 -2.85
C GLY A 159 16.98 -5.48 -3.11
N PRO A 160 17.01 -6.77 -3.48
CA PRO A 160 15.80 -7.48 -3.89
C PRO A 160 14.82 -7.63 -2.72
N GLN A 161 13.52 -7.45 -3.00
CA GLN A 161 12.48 -7.95 -2.12
C GLN A 161 12.41 -9.48 -2.28
N SER A 162 12.96 -10.21 -1.31
CA SER A 162 13.10 -11.66 -1.40
C SER A 162 11.80 -12.43 -1.11
N ASN A 163 10.88 -11.84 -0.34
CA ASN A 163 9.67 -12.53 0.11
C ASN A 163 8.44 -11.64 -0.09
N PHE A 164 7.66 -11.94 -1.13
CA PHE A 164 6.29 -11.44 -1.25
C PHE A 164 5.34 -12.42 -0.58
N LYS A 165 4.39 -11.89 0.19
CA LYS A 165 3.30 -12.68 0.78
C LYS A 165 2.03 -12.35 0.03
N MET A 166 1.50 -13.33 -0.72
CA MET A 166 0.32 -13.14 -1.55
C MET A 166 -0.48 -14.43 -1.65
N THR A 167 -1.77 -14.34 -1.35
CA THR A 167 -2.75 -15.43 -1.48
C THR A 167 -3.90 -15.05 -2.40
N GLY A 168 -3.99 -13.78 -2.81
CA GLY A 168 -5.14 -13.27 -3.55
C GLY A 168 -6.38 -13.13 -2.65
N ASN A 169 -6.22 -13.25 -1.33
CA ASN A 169 -7.26 -13.01 -0.35
C ASN A 169 -6.73 -12.15 0.81
N GLN A 170 -7.61 -11.40 1.49
CA GLN A 170 -7.21 -10.44 2.53
C GLN A 170 -6.13 -9.44 2.06
N ALA A 171 -6.33 -8.97 0.84
CA ALA A 171 -5.47 -8.07 0.10
C ALA A 171 -5.02 -6.83 0.87
N LEU A 172 -5.84 -5.77 0.92
CA LEU A 172 -5.36 -4.50 1.46
C LEU A 172 -5.05 -4.59 2.96
N CYS A 173 -5.79 -5.39 3.72
CA CYS A 173 -5.59 -5.52 5.16
C CYS A 173 -4.36 -6.35 5.52
N SER A 174 -4.23 -7.58 5.00
CA SER A 174 -3.10 -8.46 5.35
C SER A 174 -1.89 -8.23 4.45
N GLU A 175 -2.09 -8.20 3.13
CA GLU A 175 -0.98 -8.11 2.15
C GLU A 175 -0.40 -6.70 2.05
N CYS A 176 -1.21 -5.62 2.09
CA CYS A 176 -0.72 -4.24 1.95
C CYS A 176 -0.65 -3.43 3.25
N THR A 177 -1.14 -3.93 4.39
CA THR A 177 -1.06 -3.20 5.67
C THR A 177 -0.35 -3.99 6.75
N ALA A 178 -0.91 -5.12 7.18
CA ALA A 178 -0.34 -5.89 8.28
C ALA A 178 1.05 -6.46 7.94
N TYR A 179 1.24 -7.05 6.75
CA TYR A 179 2.55 -7.56 6.36
C TYR A 179 3.62 -6.47 6.28
N PRO A 180 3.39 -5.33 5.59
CA PRO A 180 4.35 -4.25 5.59
C PRO A 180 4.69 -3.74 6.98
N TYR A 181 3.68 -3.55 7.84
CA TYR A 181 3.87 -3.10 9.22
C TYR A 181 4.73 -4.09 10.04
N GLU A 182 4.35 -5.37 10.06
CA GLU A 182 5.01 -6.39 10.90
C GLU A 182 6.40 -6.78 10.41
N MET A 183 6.63 -6.76 9.09
CA MET A 183 7.89 -7.22 8.50
C MET A 183 8.85 -6.08 8.16
N ASN A 184 8.43 -4.83 8.38
CA ASN A 184 9.16 -3.63 7.97
C ASN A 184 9.64 -3.71 6.52
N SER A 185 8.76 -4.14 5.62
CA SER A 185 9.11 -4.50 4.23
C SER A 185 8.01 -4.18 3.23
N MET A 186 8.35 -3.98 1.96
CA MET A 186 7.35 -3.76 0.91
C MET A 186 6.58 -5.06 0.60
N ASN A 187 5.32 -4.98 0.20
CA ASN A 187 4.60 -6.11 -0.39
C ASN A 187 3.62 -5.65 -1.46
N ILE A 188 3.17 -6.58 -2.30
CA ILE A 188 2.19 -6.33 -3.35
C ILE A 188 0.94 -7.17 -3.15
N SER A 189 -0.17 -6.72 -3.70
CA SER A 189 -1.44 -7.42 -3.69
C SER A 189 -2.14 -7.33 -5.04
N MET A 190 -2.58 -8.48 -5.54
CA MET A 190 -3.45 -8.58 -6.72
C MET A 190 -4.93 -8.33 -6.39
N PHE A 191 -5.23 -7.92 -5.15
CA PHE A 191 -6.56 -7.74 -4.58
C PHE A 191 -7.38 -9.03 -4.43
N CYS A 192 -8.25 -9.03 -3.43
CA CYS A 192 -9.21 -10.10 -3.21
C CYS A 192 -10.55 -9.77 -3.84
N SER A 193 -11.43 -10.76 -3.94
CA SER A 193 -12.80 -10.57 -4.43
C SER A 193 -13.56 -9.47 -3.69
N GLY A 194 -13.37 -9.36 -2.37
CA GLY A 194 -13.97 -8.28 -1.58
C GLY A 194 -13.48 -6.90 -2.02
N THR A 195 -12.17 -6.73 -2.21
CA THR A 195 -11.60 -5.49 -2.74
C THR A 195 -12.12 -5.22 -4.16
N ARG A 196 -12.08 -6.19 -5.08
CA ARG A 196 -12.55 -5.97 -6.46
C ARG A 196 -14.04 -5.64 -6.52
N TYR A 197 -14.91 -6.41 -5.87
CA TYR A 197 -16.36 -6.31 -6.07
C TYR A 197 -17.07 -5.38 -5.07
N LEU A 198 -16.68 -5.39 -3.79
CA LEU A 198 -17.32 -4.52 -2.79
C LEU A 198 -16.79 -3.11 -2.87
N ALA A 199 -15.48 -2.95 -3.02
CA ALA A 199 -14.87 -1.63 -3.17
C ALA A 199 -14.84 -1.17 -4.62
N GLY A 200 -14.97 -2.05 -5.63
CA GLY A 200 -15.05 -1.65 -7.05
C GLY A 200 -13.69 -1.22 -7.62
N TRP A 201 -12.62 -1.93 -7.30
CA TRP A 201 -11.28 -1.68 -7.84
C TRP A 201 -11.17 -2.26 -9.26
N ASP A 202 -10.51 -1.55 -10.17
CA ASP A 202 -10.41 -1.96 -11.59
C ASP A 202 -9.53 -3.20 -11.75
N ASN A 203 -9.82 -4.09 -12.71
CA ASN A 203 -9.12 -5.38 -12.87
C ASN A 203 -7.59 -5.28 -13.02
N SER A 204 -7.06 -4.17 -13.53
CA SER A 204 -5.63 -3.97 -13.75
C SER A 204 -4.89 -3.41 -12.53
N GLU A 205 -5.61 -2.90 -11.52
CA GLU A 205 -4.99 -2.24 -10.38
C GLU A 205 -4.32 -3.24 -9.44
N ILE A 206 -3.13 -2.89 -8.96
CA ILE A 206 -2.31 -3.63 -8.01
C ILE A 206 -2.06 -2.69 -6.82
N GLY A 207 -2.15 -3.24 -5.61
CA GLY A 207 -1.78 -2.53 -4.38
C GLY A 207 -0.33 -2.80 -4.01
N ILE A 208 0.36 -1.78 -3.51
CA ILE A 208 1.73 -1.88 -3.02
C ILE A 208 1.77 -1.25 -1.63
N GLY A 209 1.96 -2.07 -0.60
CA GLY A 209 2.08 -1.61 0.79
C GLY A 209 3.54 -1.53 1.22
N MET A 210 3.90 -0.53 2.02
CA MET A 210 5.23 -0.39 2.61
C MET A 210 5.20 0.41 3.90
N PRO A 211 6.10 0.18 4.87
CA PRO A 211 6.30 1.09 5.98
C PRO A 211 6.62 2.50 5.49
N TYR A 212 6.10 3.53 6.17
CA TYR A 212 6.38 4.92 5.80
C TYR A 212 7.89 5.22 5.81
N GLY A 213 8.64 4.63 6.74
CA GLY A 213 10.09 4.84 6.87
C GLY A 213 10.91 4.48 5.61
N ILE A 214 10.39 3.63 4.72
CA ILE A 214 11.08 3.27 3.46
C ILE A 214 10.53 3.98 2.22
N PHE A 215 9.37 4.62 2.32
CA PHE A 215 8.65 5.24 1.20
C PHE A 215 9.47 6.29 0.44
N THR A 216 10.16 7.16 1.18
CA THR A 216 10.98 8.24 0.59
C THR A 216 12.15 7.67 -0.21
N GLY A 217 12.77 6.60 0.29
CA GLY A 217 13.79 5.84 -0.44
C GLY A 217 13.25 5.20 -1.71
N VAL A 218 12.06 4.61 -1.68
CA VAL A 218 11.42 4.07 -2.89
C VAL A 218 11.22 5.16 -3.95
N CYS A 219 10.69 6.33 -3.56
CA CYS A 219 10.49 7.46 -4.48
C CYS A 219 11.80 7.97 -5.07
N ASP A 220 12.86 8.07 -4.26
CA ASP A 220 14.18 8.44 -4.70
C ASP A 220 14.80 7.39 -5.65
N GLY A 221 14.60 6.10 -5.37
CA GLY A 221 15.05 5.01 -6.22
C GLY A 221 14.37 4.99 -7.59
N ILE A 222 13.06 5.28 -7.66
CA ILE A 222 12.36 5.46 -8.95
C ILE A 222 13.04 6.56 -9.77
N TYR A 223 13.26 7.70 -9.12
CA TYR A 223 13.84 8.89 -9.72
C TYR A 223 15.28 8.65 -10.20
N ARG A 224 16.13 8.01 -9.39
CA ARG A 224 17.54 7.74 -9.75
C ARG A 224 17.74 6.60 -10.75
N SER A 225 16.87 5.59 -10.73
CA SER A 225 16.96 4.45 -11.66
C SER A 225 16.40 4.75 -13.05
N ALA A 226 15.64 5.84 -13.21
CA ALA A 226 14.88 6.15 -14.42
C ALA A 226 15.75 6.15 -15.70
N ASN A 227 16.98 6.70 -15.66
CA ASN A 227 17.83 6.73 -16.85
C ASN A 227 18.09 5.33 -17.41
N GLY A 228 18.39 4.36 -16.52
CA GLY A 228 18.76 3.01 -16.91
C GLY A 228 17.60 2.16 -17.40
N VAL A 229 16.34 2.47 -17.05
CA VAL A 229 15.20 1.57 -17.28
C VAL A 229 14.13 2.13 -18.20
N GLU A 230 13.94 3.45 -18.24
CA GLU A 230 12.88 4.07 -19.02
C GLU A 230 13.25 4.16 -20.51
N ARG A 231 12.24 4.09 -21.37
CA ARG A 231 12.40 4.43 -22.79
C ARG A 231 12.44 5.95 -22.97
N ASP A 232 12.99 6.42 -24.07
CA ASP A 232 13.13 7.84 -24.37
C ASP A 232 11.79 8.60 -24.31
N CYS A 233 10.68 8.00 -24.76
CA CYS A 233 9.36 8.62 -24.63
C CYS A 233 8.96 8.88 -23.18
N ARG A 234 9.25 7.95 -22.26
CA ARG A 234 8.97 8.11 -20.83
C ARG A 234 9.99 9.03 -20.15
N LYS A 235 11.26 9.02 -20.59
CA LYS A 235 12.26 10.00 -20.15
C LYS A 235 11.84 11.42 -20.50
N ALA A 236 11.28 11.64 -21.69
CA ALA A 236 10.79 12.95 -22.12
C ALA A 236 9.63 13.44 -21.25
N VAL A 237 8.64 12.59 -20.96
CA VAL A 237 7.54 12.89 -20.03
C VAL A 237 8.09 13.22 -18.63
N LEU A 238 8.95 12.36 -18.09
CA LEU A 238 9.56 12.57 -16.78
C LEU A 238 10.35 13.89 -16.72
N ARG A 239 11.14 14.23 -17.75
CA ARG A 239 11.86 15.52 -17.82
C ARG A 239 10.92 16.72 -17.76
N ALA A 240 9.81 16.67 -18.49
CA ALA A 240 8.81 17.74 -18.49
C ALA A 240 8.19 17.89 -17.09
N ASN A 241 7.76 16.78 -16.49
CA ASN A 241 7.12 16.76 -15.17
C ASN A 241 8.06 17.19 -14.05
N LEU A 242 9.34 16.78 -14.09
CA LEU A 242 10.35 17.21 -13.12
C LEU A 242 10.59 18.73 -13.20
N LYS A 243 10.66 19.28 -14.41
CA LYS A 243 10.80 20.73 -14.61
C LYS A 243 9.61 21.49 -14.02
N GLU A 244 8.39 21.03 -14.25
CA GLU A 244 7.18 21.63 -13.69
C GLU A 244 7.16 21.54 -12.15
N ALA A 245 7.60 20.43 -11.58
CA ALA A 245 7.69 20.23 -10.14
C ALA A 245 8.87 20.98 -9.47
N GLY A 246 9.70 21.69 -10.24
CA GLY A 246 10.91 22.37 -9.74
C GLY A 246 12.02 21.42 -9.29
N LEU A 247 11.99 20.17 -9.75
CA LEU A 247 13.00 19.15 -9.46
C LEU A 247 14.10 19.19 -10.51
N LYS A 248 15.31 18.79 -10.11
CA LYS A 248 16.43 18.63 -11.04
C LYS A 248 16.19 17.41 -11.94
N ASP A 249 16.94 17.32 -13.03
CA ASP A 249 17.01 16.11 -13.85
C ASP A 249 17.99 15.12 -13.18
N PRO A 250 17.64 13.82 -13.01
CA PRO A 250 18.53 12.82 -12.43
C PRO A 250 19.67 12.36 -13.37
N GLY A 251 19.82 12.96 -14.55
CA GLY A 251 20.79 12.57 -15.57
C GLY A 251 20.16 11.68 -16.65
N LEU A 252 18.94 12.03 -17.10
CA LEU A 252 18.23 11.33 -18.16
C LEU A 252 18.89 11.62 -19.51
N VAL A 253 19.32 10.57 -20.19
CA VAL A 253 19.94 10.62 -21.52
C VAL A 253 19.20 9.69 -22.45
N ASP A 254 18.78 10.20 -23.60
CA ASP A 254 18.09 9.40 -24.62
C ASP A 254 19.04 8.32 -25.18
N GLY A 255 18.49 7.15 -25.51
CA GLY A 255 19.25 5.98 -25.94
C GLY A 255 19.99 5.21 -24.82
N GLN A 256 19.99 5.70 -23.57
CA GLN A 256 20.73 5.08 -22.46
C GLN A 256 19.89 4.16 -21.55
N ALA A 257 19.02 3.31 -22.10
CA ALA A 257 18.41 2.24 -21.29
C ALA A 257 19.27 0.96 -21.34
N TYR A 258 19.31 0.19 -20.25
CA TYR A 258 20.20 -0.98 -20.13
C TYR A 258 19.94 -2.05 -21.20
N TYR A 259 18.71 -2.13 -21.72
CA TYR A 259 18.30 -3.06 -22.77
C TYR A 259 18.38 -2.46 -24.20
N MET A 260 18.73 -1.18 -24.33
CA MET A 260 18.93 -0.49 -25.61
C MET A 260 20.41 -0.35 -25.97
N MET A 261 21.31 -0.43 -24.98
CA MET A 261 22.75 -0.39 -25.19
C MET A 261 23.20 -1.68 -25.91
N GLN A 262 23.36 -1.60 -27.23
CA GLN A 262 24.05 -2.65 -28.00
C GLN A 262 25.53 -2.61 -27.60
N LYS A 263 26.04 -3.75 -27.12
CA LYS A 263 27.48 -3.97 -26.99
C LYS A 263 28.10 -4.20 -28.35
#